data_AF-A0A067DFH4-F1
#
_entry.id   AF-A0A067DFH4-F1
#
_cell.length_a   1.000
_cell.length_b   1.000
_cell.length_c   1.000
_cell.angle_alpha   90.00
_cell.angle_beta   90.00
_cell.angle_gamma   90.00
#
_symmetry.space_group_name_H-M   'P 1'
#
loop_
_entity.id
_entity.type
_entity.pdbx_description
1 polymer ?
#
loop_
_entity_poly.entity_id
_entity_poly.type
_entity_poly.pdbx_seq_one_letter_code
_entity_poly.pdbx_strand_id
1 'polypeptide(L)'
;MGKAVIKAADAAGLELVPVSFGTEEESGQKVEVCGKEIQVHGLSDRESVLASVFDKYPNMIVVDYTVPAAVNGNAELYSKVGVPFVMGTTGGDRVRLHETIENSNVYAVISPQMGKQVVAFLAAMEIMAEQFPGAFSGYSLQVLESHQAGKLDTSGTAKAVISCFQKLGVSFDMDQIQMIRDPKQQLEMVGVPEEHLPGHAFHMYHLTSPDQT
;
A
#
# COMPACT_ATOMS: atom_id res chain seq x y z
N MET A 1 4.56 2.23 9.14
CA MET A 1 4.24 0.92 8.55
C MET A 1 5.22 -0.18 8.97
N GLY A 2 6.55 0.01 8.84
CA GLY A 2 7.55 -1.03 9.18
C GLY A 2 7.36 -1.73 10.52
N LYS A 3 7.09 -1.00 11.61
CA LYS A 3 6.78 -1.60 12.93
C LYS A 3 5.58 -2.57 12.90
N ALA A 4 4.55 -2.29 12.11
CA ALA A 4 3.38 -3.17 11.99
C ALA A 4 3.71 -4.44 11.20
N VAL A 5 4.54 -4.32 10.15
CA VAL A 5 5.06 -5.47 9.41
C VAL A 5 5.88 -6.37 10.32
N ILE A 6 6.79 -5.81 11.12
CA ILE A 6 7.60 -6.56 12.09
C ILE A 6 6.71 -7.33 13.07
N LYS A 7 5.70 -6.68 13.66
CA LYS A 7 4.74 -7.33 14.56
C LYS A 7 4.00 -8.49 13.90
N ALA A 8 3.54 -8.30 12.67
CA ALA A 8 2.83 -9.35 11.93
C ALA A 8 3.73 -10.52 11.54
N ALA A 9 4.97 -10.24 11.11
CA ALA A 9 5.96 -11.25 10.77
C ALA A 9 6.37 -12.07 12.00
N ASP A 10 6.59 -11.42 13.13
CA ASP A 10 6.93 -12.06 14.40
C ASP A 10 5.78 -12.96 14.89
N ALA A 11 4.54 -12.47 14.86
CA ALA A 11 3.35 -13.25 15.20
C ALA A 11 3.13 -14.46 14.26
N ALA A 12 3.60 -14.37 13.01
CA ALA A 12 3.57 -15.47 12.04
C ALA A 12 4.76 -16.44 12.19
N GLY A 13 5.67 -16.21 13.15
CA GLY A 13 6.83 -17.07 13.40
C GLY A 13 7.98 -16.87 12.41
N LEU A 14 8.04 -15.74 11.69
CA LEU A 14 9.14 -15.43 10.79
C LEU A 14 10.36 -14.92 11.59
N GLU A 15 11.55 -15.33 11.15
CA GLU A 15 12.80 -14.80 11.68
C GLU A 15 12.97 -13.33 11.24
N LEU A 16 13.44 -12.50 12.16
CA LEU A 16 13.69 -11.09 11.92
C LEU A 16 15.19 -10.84 11.94
N VAL A 17 15.73 -10.41 10.81
CA VAL A 17 17.13 -10.01 10.69
C VAL A 17 17.31 -8.68 11.45
N PRO A 18 18.27 -8.57 12.39
CA PRO A 18 18.39 -7.40 13.27
C PRO A 18 19.10 -6.21 12.61
N VAL A 19 18.87 -6.01 11.30
CA VAL A 19 19.48 -4.96 10.48
C VAL A 19 18.39 -4.27 9.66
N SER A 20 18.44 -2.94 9.61
CA SER A 20 17.62 -2.10 8.75
C SER A 20 18.47 -1.01 8.12
N PHE A 21 17.93 -0.34 7.10
CA PHE A 21 18.55 0.84 6.49
C PHE A 21 17.64 2.05 6.64
N GLY A 22 18.24 3.22 6.82
CA GLY A 22 17.55 4.49 6.99
C GLY A 22 18.29 5.63 6.30
N THR A 23 17.93 6.86 6.63
CA THR A 23 18.72 8.04 6.25
C THR A 23 20.04 8.07 7.03
N GLU A 24 20.97 8.95 6.66
CA GLU A 24 22.20 9.10 7.47
C GLU A 24 21.94 9.64 8.87
N GLU A 25 20.87 10.41 9.07
CA GLU A 25 20.47 10.90 10.40
C GLU A 25 19.98 9.76 11.31
N GLU A 26 19.50 8.66 10.69
CA GLU A 26 19.05 7.45 11.39
C GLU A 26 20.19 6.44 11.60
N SER A 27 21.36 6.67 11.00
CA SER A 27 22.51 5.78 11.09
C SER A 27 22.97 5.59 12.54
N GLY A 28 23.17 4.33 12.94
CA GLY A 28 23.56 3.95 14.30
C GLY A 28 22.42 3.94 15.32
N GLN A 29 21.22 4.36 14.94
CA GLN A 29 20.05 4.23 15.81
C GLN A 29 19.66 2.76 16.01
N LYS A 30 19.03 2.49 17.15
CA LYS A 30 18.49 1.18 17.51
C LYS A 30 16.98 1.31 17.66
N VAL A 31 16.26 0.45 16.97
CA VAL A 31 14.80 0.40 17.02
C VAL A 31 14.39 -0.90 17.70
N GLU A 32 13.74 -0.78 18.85
CA GLU A 32 13.18 -1.93 19.57
C GLU A 32 11.73 -2.19 19.15
N VAL A 33 11.45 -3.40 18.66
CA VAL A 33 10.11 -3.86 18.29
C VAL A 33 9.98 -5.34 18.62
N CYS A 34 8.90 -5.74 19.31
CA CYS A 34 8.68 -7.13 19.74
C CYS A 34 9.85 -7.73 20.55
N GLY A 35 10.52 -6.92 21.37
CA GLY A 35 11.68 -7.34 22.17
C GLY A 35 12.94 -7.64 21.33
N LYS A 36 12.94 -7.31 20.04
CA LYS A 36 14.10 -7.40 19.16
C LYS A 36 14.66 -6.02 18.90
N GLU A 37 15.97 -5.90 19.06
CA GLU A 37 16.73 -4.70 18.73
C GLU A 37 17.17 -4.77 17.26
N ILE A 38 16.77 -3.78 16.46
CA ILE A 38 17.14 -3.68 15.05
C ILE A 38 18.10 -2.50 14.90
N GLN A 39 19.29 -2.76 14.37
CA GLN A 39 20.29 -1.73 14.10
C GLN A 39 20.01 -1.05 12.75
N VAL A 40 19.94 0.27 12.74
CA VAL A 40 19.76 1.06 11.51
C VAL A 40 21.12 1.49 10.96
N HIS A 41 21.39 1.14 9.71
CA HIS A 41 22.55 1.57 8.95
C HIS A 41 22.18 2.73 8.03
N GLY A 42 23.14 3.64 7.82
CA GLY A 42 23.02 4.75 6.90
C GLY A 42 23.08 4.33 5.43
N LEU A 43 23.23 5.32 4.55
CA LEU A 43 23.26 5.11 3.10
C LEU A 43 24.67 4.83 2.58
N SER A 44 25.71 5.28 3.29
CA SER A 44 27.10 5.26 2.85
C SER A 44 27.66 3.84 2.63
N ASP A 45 27.26 2.89 3.46
CA ASP A 45 27.75 1.51 3.50
C ASP A 45 26.66 0.48 3.14
N ARG A 46 25.48 0.94 2.68
CA ARG A 46 24.29 0.08 2.51
C ARG A 46 24.49 -1.12 1.60
N GLU A 47 25.30 -0.98 0.55
CA GLU A 47 25.58 -2.08 -0.39
C GLU A 47 26.43 -3.19 0.25
N SER A 48 27.55 -2.83 0.87
CA SER A 48 28.44 -3.80 1.50
C SER A 48 27.80 -4.45 2.72
N VAL A 49 27.04 -3.68 3.51
CA VAL A 49 26.28 -4.20 4.64
C VAL A 49 25.20 -5.16 4.16
N LEU A 50 24.38 -4.77 3.16
CA LEU A 50 23.31 -5.63 2.65
C LEU A 50 23.86 -6.94 2.05
N ALA A 51 24.95 -6.88 1.31
CA ALA A 51 25.61 -8.08 0.77
C ALA A 51 26.09 -9.02 1.90
N SER A 52 26.78 -8.49 2.91
CA SER A 52 27.25 -9.27 4.07
C SER A 52 26.10 -9.89 4.87
N VAL A 53 25.01 -9.13 5.04
CA VAL A 53 23.79 -9.64 5.70
C VAL A 53 23.16 -10.74 4.85
N PHE A 54 23.13 -10.61 3.53
CA PHE A 54 22.57 -11.64 2.66
C PHE A 54 23.39 -12.93 2.68
N ASP A 55 24.71 -12.83 2.69
CA ASP A 55 25.61 -13.98 2.83
C ASP A 55 25.35 -14.74 4.15
N LYS A 56 25.06 -14.01 5.22
CA LYS A 56 24.74 -14.59 6.53
C LYS A 56 23.32 -15.16 6.59
N TYR A 57 22.36 -14.55 5.90
CA TYR A 57 20.95 -14.93 5.88
C TYR A 57 20.49 -15.18 4.43
N PRO A 58 20.91 -16.30 3.79
CA PRO A 58 20.68 -16.53 2.36
C PRO A 58 19.20 -16.68 1.97
N ASN A 59 18.32 -16.92 2.94
CA ASN A 59 16.87 -17.03 2.75
C ASN A 59 16.12 -15.74 3.07
N MET A 60 16.81 -14.63 3.35
CA MET A 60 16.15 -13.39 3.70
C MET A 60 15.42 -12.77 2.51
N ILE A 61 14.34 -12.06 2.81
CA ILE A 61 13.59 -11.25 1.85
C ILE A 61 13.49 -9.86 2.47
N VAL A 62 13.87 -8.83 1.71
CA VAL A 62 13.75 -7.44 2.16
C VAL A 62 12.29 -7.00 2.07
N VAL A 63 11.80 -6.27 3.07
CA VAL A 63 10.49 -5.61 2.99
C VAL A 63 10.70 -4.09 2.95
N ASP A 64 10.35 -3.47 1.82
CA ASP A 64 10.51 -2.03 1.60
C ASP A 64 9.20 -1.28 1.85
N TYR A 65 9.20 -0.54 2.97
CA TYR A 65 8.23 0.49 3.33
C TYR A 65 8.98 1.76 3.74
N THR A 66 9.47 2.49 2.74
CA THR A 66 10.30 3.67 2.85
C THR A 66 9.52 4.91 2.41
N VAL A 67 10.05 5.68 1.45
CA VAL A 67 9.47 6.93 0.94
C VAL A 67 9.56 6.96 -0.59
N PRO A 68 8.69 7.71 -1.29
CA PRO A 68 8.70 7.77 -2.76
C PRO A 68 10.08 8.07 -3.38
N ALA A 69 10.87 8.94 -2.74
CA ALA A 69 12.20 9.31 -3.22
C ALA A 69 13.23 8.17 -3.15
N ALA A 70 13.00 7.15 -2.32
CA ALA A 70 13.92 6.03 -2.12
C ALA A 70 13.60 4.82 -3.02
N VAL A 71 12.37 4.73 -3.57
CA VAL A 71 11.86 3.58 -4.33
C VAL A 71 12.84 3.06 -5.37
N ASN A 72 13.25 3.92 -6.31
CA ASN A 72 14.11 3.51 -7.42
C ASN A 72 15.53 3.16 -6.94
N GLY A 73 16.10 3.98 -6.05
CA GLY A 73 17.45 3.76 -5.52
C GLY A 73 17.57 2.53 -4.61
N ASN A 74 16.48 2.10 -3.98
CA ASN A 74 16.41 0.87 -3.21
C ASN A 74 16.23 -0.35 -4.12
N ALA A 75 15.35 -0.28 -5.13
CA ALA A 75 15.20 -1.36 -6.09
C ALA A 75 16.51 -1.65 -6.85
N GLU A 76 17.26 -0.62 -7.23
CA GLU A 76 18.59 -0.76 -7.83
C GLU A 76 19.58 -1.45 -6.89
N LEU A 77 19.58 -1.07 -5.61
CA LEU A 77 20.41 -1.69 -4.59
C LEU A 77 20.08 -3.18 -4.43
N TYR A 78 18.80 -3.53 -4.27
CA TYR A 78 18.36 -4.91 -4.09
C TYR A 78 18.69 -5.77 -5.32
N SER A 79 18.45 -5.21 -6.51
CA SER A 79 18.77 -5.85 -7.80
C SER A 79 20.27 -6.09 -7.96
N LYS A 80 21.10 -5.12 -7.56
CA LYS A 80 22.56 -5.23 -7.63
C LYS A 80 23.13 -6.28 -6.67
N VAL A 81 22.60 -6.36 -5.45
CA VAL A 81 23.01 -7.36 -4.45
C VAL A 81 22.42 -8.75 -4.77
N GLY A 82 21.31 -8.80 -5.50
CA GLY A 82 20.63 -10.05 -5.83
C GLY A 82 19.65 -10.53 -4.77
N VAL A 83 19.24 -9.66 -3.83
CA VAL A 83 18.37 -10.03 -2.71
C VAL A 83 16.88 -9.90 -3.10
N PRO A 84 16.05 -10.94 -2.88
CA PRO A 84 14.62 -10.85 -3.09
C PRO A 84 13.96 -9.79 -2.21
N PHE A 85 12.90 -9.15 -2.71
CA PHE A 85 12.22 -8.11 -1.93
C PHE A 85 10.71 -7.96 -2.18
N VAL A 86 10.01 -7.44 -1.18
CA VAL A 86 8.59 -7.08 -1.22
C VAL A 86 8.50 -5.57 -1.03
N MET A 87 8.04 -4.83 -2.03
CA MET A 87 7.94 -3.36 -1.98
C MET A 87 6.49 -2.92 -1.90
N GLY A 88 6.12 -2.40 -0.73
CA GLY A 88 4.84 -1.73 -0.48
C GLY A 88 4.90 -0.21 -0.60
N THR A 89 6.09 0.35 -0.77
CA THR A 89 6.30 1.80 -0.95
C THR A 89 5.65 2.30 -2.24
N THR A 90 4.76 3.29 -2.09
CA THR A 90 4.08 3.98 -3.19
C THR A 90 4.91 5.14 -3.74
N GLY A 91 4.57 5.63 -4.93
CA GLY A 91 5.31 6.70 -5.61
C GLY A 91 6.61 6.20 -6.25
N GLY A 92 7.54 7.13 -6.47
CA GLY A 92 8.73 6.90 -7.29
C GLY A 92 8.40 6.82 -8.79
N ASP A 93 9.43 6.64 -9.61
CA ASP A 93 9.25 6.35 -11.03
C ASP A 93 8.91 4.86 -11.20
N ARG A 94 7.62 4.59 -11.44
CA ARG A 94 7.11 3.21 -11.54
C ARG A 94 7.59 2.51 -12.79
N VAL A 95 7.77 3.22 -13.90
CA VAL A 95 8.26 2.63 -15.16
C VAL A 95 9.69 2.17 -14.96
N ARG A 96 10.57 3.06 -14.47
CA ARG A 96 11.96 2.72 -14.14
C ARG A 96 12.04 1.60 -13.11
N LEU A 97 11.15 1.57 -12.11
CA LEU A 97 11.12 0.50 -11.11
C LEU A 97 10.89 -0.87 -11.77
N HIS A 98 9.89 -0.97 -12.64
CA HIS A 98 9.59 -2.22 -13.36
C HIS A 98 10.76 -2.63 -14.27
N GLU A 99 11.30 -1.69 -15.04
CA GLU A 99 12.46 -1.95 -15.91
C GLU A 99 13.68 -2.44 -15.11
N THR A 100 14.01 -1.82 -13.97
CA THR A 100 15.13 -2.25 -13.13
C THR A 100 14.96 -3.69 -12.65
N ILE A 101 13.75 -4.07 -12.23
CA ILE A 101 13.46 -5.40 -11.70
C ILE A 101 13.45 -6.44 -12.82
N GLU A 102 12.82 -6.15 -13.96
CA GLU A 102 12.75 -7.07 -15.11
C GLU A 102 14.12 -7.34 -15.73
N ASN A 103 15.00 -6.33 -15.72
CA ASN A 103 16.39 -6.48 -16.14
C ASN A 103 17.28 -7.13 -15.05
N SER A 104 16.74 -7.32 -13.84
CA SER A 104 17.38 -8.09 -12.77
C SER A 104 16.86 -9.53 -12.78
N ASN A 105 17.69 -10.48 -12.36
CA ASN A 105 17.21 -11.86 -12.12
C ASN A 105 16.75 -12.05 -10.65
N VAL A 106 16.15 -11.02 -10.04
CA VAL A 106 15.72 -11.02 -8.64
C VAL A 106 14.22 -11.29 -8.52
N TYR A 107 13.83 -12.06 -7.51
CA TYR A 107 12.43 -12.24 -7.15
C TYR A 107 11.88 -11.01 -6.42
N ALA A 108 10.78 -10.44 -6.92
CA ALA A 108 10.15 -9.29 -6.29
C ALA A 108 8.62 -9.37 -6.27
N VAL A 109 8.01 -8.88 -5.18
CA VAL A 109 6.58 -8.57 -5.11
C VAL A 109 6.43 -7.07 -5.02
N ILE A 110 5.85 -6.47 -6.06
CA ILE A 110 5.62 -5.03 -6.14
C ILE A 110 4.12 -4.78 -6.11
N SER A 111 3.62 -4.18 -5.03
CA SER A 111 2.20 -3.81 -4.96
C SER A 111 2.01 -2.49 -4.20
N PRO A 112 1.43 -1.45 -4.84
CA PRO A 112 1.09 -0.20 -4.17
C PRO A 112 -0.12 -0.35 -3.21
N GLN A 113 -0.80 -1.50 -3.21
CA GLN A 113 -1.89 -1.84 -2.31
C GLN A 113 -1.68 -3.24 -1.72
N MET A 114 -1.17 -3.31 -0.49
CA MET A 114 -0.88 -4.57 0.20
C MET A 114 -2.08 -5.12 1.01
N GLY A 115 -3.17 -4.37 1.11
CA GLY A 115 -4.44 -4.83 1.68
C GLY A 115 -5.10 -5.85 0.75
N LYS A 116 -4.65 -7.11 0.81
CA LYS A 116 -5.04 -8.16 -0.15
C LYS A 116 -6.55 -8.37 -0.31
N GLN A 117 -7.33 -8.19 0.75
CA GLN A 117 -8.79 -8.29 0.69
C GLN A 117 -9.42 -7.16 -0.13
N VAL A 118 -8.86 -5.95 -0.04
CA VAL A 118 -9.28 -4.80 -0.86
C VAL A 118 -8.92 -5.02 -2.32
N VAL A 119 -7.74 -5.60 -2.59
CA VAL A 119 -7.34 -6.00 -3.96
C VAL A 119 -8.30 -7.05 -4.52
N ALA A 120 -8.65 -8.07 -3.74
CA ALA A 120 -9.60 -9.11 -4.16
C ALA A 120 -10.99 -8.53 -4.46
N PHE A 121 -11.48 -7.60 -3.65
CA PHE A 121 -12.73 -6.88 -3.91
C PHE A 121 -12.67 -6.09 -5.23
N LEU A 122 -11.58 -5.34 -5.46
CA LEU A 122 -11.41 -4.60 -6.70
C LEU A 122 -11.38 -5.54 -7.92
N ALA A 123 -10.62 -6.64 -7.86
CA ALA A 123 -10.55 -7.62 -8.94
C ALA A 123 -11.92 -8.25 -9.24
N ALA A 124 -12.72 -8.54 -8.20
CA ALA A 124 -14.08 -9.04 -8.38
C ALA A 124 -14.97 -8.01 -9.10
N MET A 125 -14.87 -6.73 -8.75
CA MET A 125 -15.58 -5.64 -9.42
C MET A 125 -15.15 -5.47 -10.88
N GLU A 126 -13.84 -5.57 -11.15
CA GLU A 126 -13.29 -5.49 -12.51
C GLU A 126 -13.81 -6.62 -13.40
N ILE A 127 -13.77 -7.86 -12.91
CA ILE A 127 -14.29 -9.03 -13.63
C ILE A 127 -15.80 -8.86 -13.89
N MET A 128 -16.57 -8.46 -12.87
CA MET A 128 -18.01 -8.23 -13.03
C MET A 128 -18.32 -7.16 -14.08
N ALA A 129 -17.56 -6.06 -14.07
CA ALA A 129 -17.72 -4.96 -15.01
C ALA A 129 -17.33 -5.32 -16.45
N GLU A 130 -16.33 -6.19 -16.63
CA GLU A 130 -15.93 -6.69 -17.93
C GLU A 130 -16.94 -7.68 -18.51
N GLN A 131 -17.47 -8.59 -17.69
CA GLN A 131 -18.38 -9.64 -18.15
C GLN A 131 -19.82 -9.14 -18.37
N PHE A 132 -20.26 -8.11 -17.65
CA PHE A 132 -21.65 -7.63 -17.68
C PHE A 132 -21.75 -6.12 -17.94
N PRO A 133 -21.23 -5.62 -19.07
CA PRO A 133 -21.26 -4.19 -19.37
C PRO A 133 -22.71 -3.68 -19.41
N GLY A 134 -22.96 -2.53 -18.78
CA GLY A 134 -24.29 -1.93 -18.73
C GLY A 134 -25.31 -2.61 -17.80
N ALA A 135 -24.93 -3.62 -17.00
CA ALA A 135 -25.86 -4.34 -16.12
C ALA A 135 -26.58 -3.45 -15.09
N PHE A 136 -26.00 -2.31 -14.73
CA PHE A 136 -26.58 -1.31 -13.82
C PHE A 136 -26.93 0.00 -14.55
N SER A 137 -27.23 -0.07 -15.86
CA SER A 137 -27.66 1.11 -16.62
C SER A 137 -28.92 1.73 -16.00
N GLY A 138 -28.88 3.04 -15.78
CA GLY A 138 -29.96 3.78 -15.14
C GLY A 138 -29.89 3.85 -13.61
N TYR A 139 -29.06 3.03 -12.95
CA TYR A 139 -28.83 3.16 -11.51
C TYR A 139 -28.07 4.45 -11.20
N SER A 140 -28.26 4.96 -9.99
CA SER A 140 -27.45 6.04 -9.42
C SER A 140 -26.42 5.49 -8.45
N LEU A 141 -25.22 6.08 -8.42
CA LEU A 141 -24.15 5.71 -7.49
C LEU A 141 -23.91 6.85 -6.49
N GLN A 142 -23.80 6.49 -5.22
CA GLN A 142 -23.29 7.35 -4.17
C GLN A 142 -21.97 6.77 -3.67
N VAL A 143 -20.94 7.61 -3.58
CA VAL A 143 -19.63 7.22 -3.08
C VAL A 143 -19.25 8.10 -1.91
N LEU A 144 -18.90 7.47 -0.80
CA LEU A 144 -18.40 8.12 0.39
C LEU A 144 -17.05 7.51 0.76
N GLU A 145 -16.09 8.38 1.08
CA GLU A 145 -14.74 7.98 1.47
C GLU A 145 -14.30 8.76 2.72
N SER A 146 -13.80 8.06 3.73
CA SER A 146 -13.16 8.65 4.92
C SER A 146 -11.73 8.17 5.08
N HIS A 147 -10.79 9.11 5.19
CA HIS A 147 -9.36 8.90 5.46
C HIS A 147 -8.89 9.95 6.46
N GLN A 148 -7.65 9.85 6.93
CA GLN A 148 -7.05 10.88 7.79
C GLN A 148 -7.18 12.30 7.20
N ALA A 149 -7.35 13.30 8.06
CA ALA A 149 -7.64 14.69 7.67
C ALA A 149 -6.63 15.29 6.67
N GLY A 150 -5.35 14.89 6.75
CA GLY A 150 -4.30 15.36 5.86
C GLY A 150 -4.33 14.78 4.43
N LYS A 151 -5.21 13.81 4.15
CA LYS A 151 -5.31 13.19 2.83
C LYS A 151 -6.29 13.97 1.94
N LEU A 152 -5.72 14.78 1.05
CA LEU A 152 -6.46 15.67 0.15
C LEU A 152 -6.90 14.97 -1.15
N ASP A 153 -6.22 13.90 -1.54
CA ASP A 153 -6.50 13.15 -2.76
C ASP A 153 -7.44 11.96 -2.53
N THR A 154 -8.35 11.75 -3.47
CA THR A 154 -9.17 10.54 -3.54
C THR A 154 -8.29 9.31 -3.71
N SER A 155 -8.58 8.26 -2.95
CA SER A 155 -7.84 6.99 -3.07
C SER A 155 -7.85 6.45 -4.49
N GLY A 156 -6.68 6.04 -4.99
CA GLY A 156 -6.56 5.36 -6.29
C GLY A 156 -7.45 4.11 -6.37
N THR A 157 -7.61 3.39 -5.25
CA THR A 157 -8.54 2.25 -5.18
C THR A 157 -9.99 2.69 -5.39
N ALA A 158 -10.42 3.83 -4.82
CA ALA A 158 -11.78 4.31 -5.01
C ALA A 158 -12.06 4.67 -6.46
N LYS A 159 -11.12 5.35 -7.12
CA LYS A 159 -11.21 5.66 -8.56
C LYS A 159 -11.34 4.39 -9.40
N ALA A 160 -10.56 3.34 -9.09
CA ALA A 160 -10.64 2.07 -9.81
C ALA A 160 -12.01 1.38 -9.66
N VAL A 161 -12.57 1.36 -8.44
CA VAL A 161 -13.91 0.80 -8.20
C VAL A 161 -15.00 1.61 -8.92
N ILE A 162 -14.91 2.95 -8.91
CA ILE A 162 -15.86 3.81 -9.64
C ILE A 162 -15.82 3.54 -11.15
N SER A 163 -14.62 3.40 -11.73
CA SER A 163 -14.47 3.03 -13.14
C SER A 163 -15.14 1.69 -13.48
N CYS A 164 -15.18 0.75 -12.54
CA CYS A 164 -15.94 -0.50 -12.71
C CYS A 164 -17.45 -0.24 -12.77
N PHE A 165 -18.00 0.59 -11.88
CA PHE A 165 -19.41 0.98 -11.93
C PHE A 165 -19.78 1.76 -13.20
N GLN A 166 -18.87 2.58 -13.72
CA GLN A 166 -19.06 3.26 -15.00
C GLN A 166 -19.17 2.28 -16.17
N LYS A 167 -18.29 1.26 -16.22
CA LYS A 167 -18.40 0.17 -17.21
C LYS A 167 -19.69 -0.64 -17.06
N LEU A 168 -20.17 -0.79 -15.84
CA LEU A 168 -21.46 -1.40 -15.52
C LEU A 168 -22.67 -0.52 -15.93
N GLY A 169 -22.46 0.68 -16.49
CA GLY A 169 -23.51 1.52 -17.06
C GLY A 169 -23.96 2.69 -16.18
N VAL A 170 -23.30 2.94 -15.05
CA VAL A 170 -23.62 4.06 -14.17
C VAL A 170 -22.94 5.34 -14.63
N SER A 171 -23.66 6.45 -14.65
CA SER A 171 -23.08 7.78 -14.87
C SER A 171 -22.66 8.37 -13.52
N PHE A 172 -21.36 8.59 -13.33
CA PHE A 172 -20.80 9.17 -12.11
C PHE A 172 -19.59 10.04 -12.42
N ASP A 173 -19.54 11.24 -11.85
CA ASP A 173 -18.40 12.16 -11.92
C ASP A 173 -17.56 12.04 -10.63
N MET A 174 -16.24 11.99 -10.76
CA MET A 174 -15.32 11.83 -9.63
C MET A 174 -15.42 12.98 -8.63
N ASP A 175 -15.87 14.17 -9.06
CA ASP A 175 -16.10 15.31 -8.18
C ASP A 175 -17.32 15.12 -7.25
N GLN A 176 -18.15 14.10 -7.51
CA GLN A 176 -19.32 13.75 -6.68
C GLN A 176 -18.95 12.88 -5.46
N ILE A 177 -17.68 12.50 -5.29
CA ILE A 177 -17.24 11.70 -4.15
C ILE A 177 -17.36 12.52 -2.86
N GLN A 178 -18.10 11.99 -1.89
CA GLN A 178 -18.24 12.60 -0.57
C GLN A 178 -17.02 12.25 0.27
N MET A 179 -16.09 13.21 0.39
CA MET A 179 -14.88 13.08 1.18
C MET A 179 -15.12 13.54 2.62
N ILE A 180 -15.21 12.59 3.56
CA ILE A 180 -15.32 12.89 4.99
C ILE A 180 -13.92 12.98 5.58
N ARG A 181 -13.57 14.16 6.09
CA ARG A 181 -12.26 14.46 6.72
C ARG A 181 -12.39 15.09 8.10
N ASP A 182 -13.58 15.60 8.45
CA ASP A 182 -13.85 16.18 9.75
C ASP A 182 -13.93 15.07 10.82
N PRO A 183 -13.06 15.07 11.85
CA PRO A 183 -13.02 14.00 12.84
C PRO A 183 -14.36 13.72 13.53
N LYS A 184 -15.21 14.75 13.72
CA LYS A 184 -16.54 14.54 14.33
C LYS A 184 -17.44 13.75 13.39
N GLN A 185 -17.51 14.12 12.12
CA GLN A 185 -18.24 13.34 11.11
C GLN A 185 -17.68 11.92 10.95
N GLN A 186 -16.36 11.73 11.06
CA GLN A 186 -15.74 10.40 11.01
C GLN A 186 -16.17 9.50 12.17
N LEU A 187 -16.33 10.06 13.37
CA LEU A 187 -16.85 9.35 14.53
C LEU A 187 -18.36 9.09 14.40
N GLU A 188 -19.14 10.15 14.18
CA GLU A 188 -20.60 10.13 14.31
C GLU A 188 -21.30 9.52 13.09
N MET A 189 -20.83 9.81 11.87
CA MET A 189 -21.47 9.37 10.62
C MET A 189 -20.85 8.10 10.05
N VAL A 190 -19.53 7.97 10.15
CA VAL A 190 -18.79 6.82 9.57
C VAL A 190 -18.57 5.71 10.60
N GLY A 191 -18.55 6.05 11.90
CA GLY A 191 -18.31 5.07 12.97
C GLY A 191 -16.85 4.66 13.11
N VAL A 192 -15.90 5.51 12.70
CA VAL A 192 -14.47 5.25 12.87
C VAL A 192 -14.11 5.37 14.35
N PRO A 193 -13.54 4.34 15.00
CA PRO A 193 -13.09 4.44 16.38
C PRO A 193 -12.06 5.55 16.57
N GLU A 194 -12.10 6.26 17.70
CA GLU A 194 -11.25 7.43 17.97
C GLU A 194 -9.74 7.12 17.80
N GLU A 195 -9.32 5.95 18.27
CA GLU A 195 -7.96 5.42 18.14
C GLU A 195 -7.48 5.18 16.69
N HIS A 196 -8.40 5.12 15.72
CA HIS A 196 -8.11 4.89 14.31
C HIS A 196 -8.28 6.12 13.41
N LEU A 197 -8.78 7.24 13.95
CA LEU A 197 -8.84 8.52 13.24
C LEU A 197 -7.50 8.93 12.57
N PRO A 198 -6.32 8.79 13.20
CA PRO A 198 -5.05 9.18 12.56
C PRO A 198 -4.61 8.25 11.41
N GLY A 199 -5.25 7.10 11.21
CA GLY A 199 -4.87 6.12 10.20
C GLY A 199 -5.95 5.10 9.91
N HIS A 200 -6.97 5.51 9.14
CA HIS A 200 -8.05 4.66 8.67
C HIS A 200 -8.32 4.87 7.17
N ALA A 201 -9.05 3.92 6.59
CA ALA A 201 -9.61 4.03 5.26
C ALA A 201 -11.00 3.38 5.26
N PHE A 202 -12.05 4.18 5.12
CA PHE A 202 -13.43 3.72 4.99
C PHE A 202 -13.95 4.11 3.61
N HIS A 203 -14.68 3.19 2.98
CA HIS A 203 -15.29 3.40 1.67
C HIS A 203 -16.70 2.80 1.66
N MET A 204 -17.65 3.56 1.11
CA MET A 204 -19.00 3.10 0.84
C MET A 204 -19.34 3.40 -0.63
N TYR A 205 -19.89 2.39 -1.31
CA TYR A 205 -20.44 2.50 -2.66
C TYR A 205 -21.88 2.00 -2.59
N HIS A 206 -22.82 2.88 -2.89
CA HIS A 206 -24.25 2.57 -2.77
C HIS A 206 -24.94 2.81 -4.11
N LEU A 207 -25.58 1.77 -4.63
CA LEU A 207 -26.36 1.82 -5.86
C LEU A 207 -27.85 1.87 -5.55
N THR A 208 -28.57 2.78 -6.19
CA THR A 208 -30.03 2.87 -6.10
C THR A 208 -30.65 2.75 -7.48
N SER A 209 -31.63 1.86 -7.60
CA SER A 209 -32.45 1.64 -8.80
C SER A 209 -33.26 2.89 -9.18
N PRO A 210 -33.64 3.07 -10.46
CA PRO A 210 -34.46 4.21 -10.88
C PRO A 210 -35.80 4.34 -10.12
N ASP A 211 -36.38 3.22 -9.70
CA ASP A 211 -37.66 3.17 -8.98
C ASP A 211 -37.50 3.15 -7.44
N GLN A 212 -36.26 3.21 -6.94
CA GLN A 212 -35.92 3.26 -5.52
C GLN A 212 -36.37 2.03 -4.70
N THR A 213 -36.48 0.87 -5.36
CA THR A 213 -36.77 -0.43 -4.72
C THR A 213 -35.52 -1.27 -4.45
#